data_AF-A0A930DY44-F1
#
_entry.id   AF-A0A930DY44-F1
#
_cell.length_a   1.000
_cell.length_b   1.000
_cell.length_c   1.000
_cell.angle_alpha   90.00
_cell.angle_beta   90.00
_cell.angle_gamma   90.00
#
_symmetry.space_group_name_H-M   'P 1'
#
loop_
_entity.id
_entity.type
_entity.pdbx_description
1 polymer ?
#
loop_
_entity_poly.entity_id
_entity_poly.type
_entity_poly.pdbx_seq_one_letter_code
_entity_poly.pdbx_strand_id
1 'polypeptide(L)'
;MIEAKKAKDEKSLDNMYEAGLSMYDLEECDRLFNIASRRLERKQESKEIGQSESTINVQNCISAIELRHLCKNEKYYLPKDVTIPLGFGIFWEVIVPTVIDITKKIGCKYLYLYAADKTEQKDTIEVKKLISHYKSNFKFSECDEGLKFIKPEYDNYCYGLVQLISELQNNREAIWHEFSDI
;
A
#
# COMPACT_ATOMS: atom_id res chain seq x y z
N MET A 1 -30.21 -6.62 15.21
CA MET A 1 -29.38 -5.66 15.97
C MET A 1 -29.16 -4.38 15.20
N ILE A 2 -28.57 -4.43 13.99
CA ILE A 2 -28.34 -3.22 13.16
C ILE A 2 -29.66 -2.46 12.89
N GLU A 3 -30.73 -3.17 12.56
CA GLU A 3 -32.05 -2.57 12.34
C GLU A 3 -32.67 -2.03 13.62
N ALA A 4 -32.62 -2.79 14.72
CA ALA A 4 -33.06 -2.34 16.04
C ALA A 4 -32.34 -1.06 16.50
N LYS A 5 -31.00 -0.97 16.31
CA LYS A 5 -30.23 0.24 16.56
C LYS A 5 -30.64 1.41 15.68
N LYS A 6 -30.87 1.19 14.38
CA LYS A 6 -31.36 2.25 13.48
C LYS A 6 -32.75 2.76 13.87
N ALA A 7 -33.61 1.86 14.34
CA ALA A 7 -34.96 2.16 14.80
C ALA A 7 -35.01 2.69 16.25
N LYS A 8 -33.87 2.74 16.96
CA LYS A 8 -33.78 3.03 18.40
C LYS A 8 -34.73 2.15 19.26
N ASP A 9 -34.89 0.90 18.86
CA ASP A 9 -35.71 -0.09 19.56
C ASP A 9 -34.88 -0.75 20.67
N GLU A 10 -34.94 -0.16 21.87
CA GLU A 10 -34.21 -0.62 23.06
C GLU A 10 -34.59 -2.04 23.47
N LYS A 11 -35.88 -2.38 23.40
CA LYS A 11 -36.37 -3.71 23.79
C LYS A 11 -35.79 -4.82 22.91
N SER A 12 -35.72 -4.56 21.60
CA SER A 12 -35.07 -5.50 20.67
C SER A 12 -33.55 -5.58 20.88
N LEU A 13 -32.90 -4.52 21.37
CA LEU A 13 -31.46 -4.57 21.68
C LEU A 13 -31.18 -5.37 22.94
N ASP A 14 -31.99 -5.19 23.98
CA ASP A 14 -31.88 -5.93 25.24
C ASP A 14 -32.10 -7.43 25.03
N ASN A 15 -33.17 -7.80 24.31
CA ASN A 15 -33.44 -9.21 23.98
C ASN A 15 -32.28 -9.87 23.22
N MET A 16 -31.60 -9.10 22.35
CA MET A 16 -30.45 -9.61 21.61
C MET A 16 -29.19 -9.71 22.46
N TYR A 17 -29.03 -8.84 23.45
CA TYR A 17 -27.92 -8.89 24.39
C TYR A 17 -28.07 -10.06 25.35
N GLU A 18 -29.27 -10.27 25.88
CA GLU A 18 -29.62 -11.44 26.69
C GLU A 18 -29.41 -12.76 25.91
N ALA A 19 -29.81 -12.81 24.64
CA ALA A 19 -29.51 -13.95 23.78
C ALA A 19 -28.00 -14.16 23.60
N GLY A 20 -27.21 -13.08 23.51
CA GLY A 20 -25.75 -13.14 23.45
C GLY A 20 -25.12 -13.75 24.71
N LEU A 21 -25.60 -13.34 25.89
CA LEU A 21 -25.16 -13.89 27.18
C LEU A 21 -25.48 -15.38 27.36
N SER A 22 -26.44 -15.92 26.61
CA SER A 22 -26.71 -17.37 26.59
C SER A 22 -25.65 -18.17 25.83
N MET A 23 -24.83 -17.50 25.00
CA MET A 23 -23.84 -18.13 24.11
C MET A 23 -22.40 -17.77 24.46
N TYR A 24 -22.18 -16.59 25.06
CA TYR A 24 -20.86 -16.03 25.39
C TYR A 24 -20.84 -15.56 26.84
N ASP A 25 -19.66 -15.48 27.44
CA ASP A 25 -19.52 -14.80 28.72
C ASP A 25 -19.78 -13.28 28.57
N LEU A 26 -19.92 -12.60 29.71
CA LEU A 26 -20.22 -11.17 29.77
C LEU A 26 -19.19 -10.34 29.00
N GLU A 27 -17.90 -10.67 29.14
CA GLU A 27 -16.80 -9.90 28.56
C GLU A 27 -16.78 -10.01 27.03
N GLU A 28 -16.94 -11.21 26.49
CA GLU A 28 -16.99 -11.44 25.05
C GLU A 28 -18.29 -10.90 24.44
N CYS A 29 -19.43 -11.03 25.15
CA CYS A 29 -20.69 -10.43 24.71
C CYS A 29 -20.59 -8.90 24.62
N ASP A 30 -20.03 -8.25 25.64
CA ASP A 30 -19.73 -6.81 25.64
C ASP A 30 -18.80 -6.42 24.49
N ARG A 31 -17.73 -7.18 24.28
CA ARG A 31 -16.78 -6.93 23.20
C ARG A 31 -17.48 -6.96 21.84
N LEU A 32 -18.30 -7.97 21.58
CA LEU A 32 -19.04 -8.12 20.32
C LEU A 32 -20.07 -7.01 20.12
N PHE A 33 -20.81 -6.62 21.16
CA PHE A 33 -21.76 -5.51 21.11
C PHE A 33 -21.08 -4.17 20.85
N ASN A 34 -19.92 -3.93 21.46
CA ASN A 34 -19.11 -2.74 21.22
C ASN A 34 -18.58 -2.70 19.77
N ILE A 35 -18.11 -3.83 19.24
CA ILE A 35 -17.69 -3.94 17.84
C ILE A 35 -18.86 -3.62 16.89
N ALA A 36 -20.05 -4.18 17.15
CA ALA A 36 -21.23 -3.95 16.32
C ALA A 36 -21.69 -2.48 16.37
N SER A 37 -21.65 -1.87 17.55
CA SER A 37 -21.97 -0.45 17.76
C SER A 37 -21.06 0.46 16.96
N ARG A 38 -19.73 0.31 17.11
CA ARG A 38 -18.74 1.09 16.36
C ARG A 38 -18.88 0.92 14.84
N ARG A 39 -19.18 -0.29 14.37
CA ARG A 39 -19.40 -0.56 12.94
C ARG A 39 -20.63 0.17 12.39
N LEU A 40 -21.65 0.35 13.22
CA LEU A 40 -22.88 1.05 12.84
C LEU A 40 -22.66 2.55 12.80
N GLU A 41 -22.01 3.12 13.81
CA GLU A 41 -21.62 4.53 13.87
C GLU A 41 -20.76 4.94 12.67
N ARG A 42 -19.71 4.16 12.34
CA ARG A 42 -18.86 4.42 11.15
C ARG A 42 -19.61 4.41 9.82
N LYS A 43 -20.75 3.70 9.74
CA LYS A 43 -21.60 3.68 8.53
C LYS A 43 -22.61 4.82 8.50
N GLN A 44 -22.93 5.40 9.66
CA GLN A 44 -23.80 6.57 9.78
C GLN A 44 -23.02 7.86 9.60
N GLU A 45 -21.82 7.96 10.17
CA GLU A 45 -20.93 9.13 10.05
C GLU A 45 -20.76 9.56 8.59
N SER A 46 -20.40 8.64 7.68
CA SER A 46 -20.24 8.97 6.27
C SER A 46 -21.53 9.48 5.61
N LYS A 47 -22.71 9.05 6.08
CA LYS A 47 -24.01 9.57 5.61
C LYS A 47 -24.32 10.94 6.22
N GLU A 48 -24.00 11.14 7.50
CA GLU A 48 -24.23 12.40 8.22
C GLU A 48 -23.38 13.54 7.65
N ILE A 49 -22.12 13.25 7.29
CA ILE A 49 -21.23 14.23 6.64
C ILE A 49 -21.44 14.33 5.12
N GLY A 50 -22.39 13.56 4.55
CA GLY A 50 -22.71 13.60 3.12
C GLY A 50 -21.64 13.02 2.19
N GLN A 51 -20.72 12.20 2.70
CA GLN A 51 -19.62 11.60 1.92
C GLN A 51 -19.75 10.09 1.72
N SER A 52 -20.94 9.52 1.92
CA SER A 52 -21.16 8.07 1.84
C SER A 52 -20.86 7.46 0.46
N GLU A 53 -20.91 8.26 -0.60
CA GLU A 53 -20.58 7.83 -1.97
C GLU A 53 -19.11 8.11 -2.35
N SER A 54 -18.42 8.97 -1.60
CA SER A 54 -17.06 9.44 -1.92
C SER A 54 -15.98 8.93 -0.97
N THR A 55 -16.36 8.25 0.12
CA THR A 55 -15.42 7.85 1.18
C THR A 55 -15.52 6.35 1.46
N ILE A 56 -14.36 5.67 1.46
CA ILE A 56 -14.22 4.28 1.89
C ILE A 56 -13.56 4.28 3.27
N ASN A 57 -14.25 3.70 4.25
CA ASN A 57 -13.82 3.72 5.65
C ASN A 57 -12.85 2.57 5.97
N VAL A 58 -11.53 2.84 5.99
CA VAL A 58 -10.48 1.86 6.32
C VAL A 58 -10.06 1.91 7.80
N GLN A 59 -9.47 0.84 8.33
CA GLN A 59 -9.02 0.79 9.73
C GLN A 59 -7.74 1.60 9.96
N ASN A 60 -6.80 1.51 9.03
CA ASN A 60 -5.54 2.22 9.07
C ASN A 60 -5.21 2.70 7.65
N CYS A 61 -4.70 3.92 7.54
CA CYS A 61 -4.24 4.49 6.30
C CYS A 61 -2.78 4.90 6.49
N ILE A 62 -1.92 4.48 5.57
CA ILE A 62 -0.49 4.77 5.63
C ILE A 62 -0.15 5.71 4.49
N SER A 63 0.36 6.90 4.81
CA SER A 63 0.85 7.86 3.82
C SER A 63 2.05 7.30 3.08
N ALA A 64 2.00 7.36 1.76
CA ALA A 64 3.03 6.85 0.87
C ALA A 64 3.15 7.72 -0.38
N ILE A 65 4.31 7.63 -1.04
CA ILE A 65 4.59 8.29 -2.32
C ILE A 65 4.50 7.24 -3.42
N GLU A 66 3.69 7.49 -4.44
CA GLU A 66 3.61 6.64 -5.62
C GLU A 66 4.60 7.08 -6.69
N LEU A 67 5.42 6.16 -7.17
CA LEU A 67 6.29 6.38 -8.31
C LEU A 67 5.59 5.87 -9.59
N ARG A 68 5.06 6.81 -10.36
CA ARG A 68 4.41 6.55 -11.66
C ARG A 68 5.34 6.82 -12.83
N HIS A 69 5.10 6.11 -13.93
CA HIS A 69 5.78 6.33 -15.21
C HIS A 69 7.32 6.31 -15.12
N LEU A 70 7.87 5.45 -14.25
CA LEU A 70 9.31 5.16 -14.24
C LEU A 70 9.67 4.30 -15.46
N CYS A 71 9.77 4.94 -16.61
CA CYS A 71 10.11 4.32 -17.88
C CYS A 71 10.95 5.24 -18.75
N LYS A 72 11.68 4.64 -19.69
CA LYS A 72 12.45 5.39 -20.69
C LYS A 72 11.53 5.71 -21.87
N ASN A 73 11.62 6.93 -22.38
CA ASN A 73 11.03 7.26 -23.69
C ASN A 73 11.66 6.34 -24.77
N GLU A 74 10.84 5.68 -25.58
CA GLU A 74 11.30 4.76 -26.63
C GLU A 74 12.26 5.42 -27.62
N LYS A 75 12.06 6.70 -27.90
CA LYS A 75 12.90 7.49 -28.81
C LYS A 75 14.20 7.97 -28.17
N TYR A 76 14.37 7.78 -26.86
CA TYR A 76 15.58 8.20 -26.16
C TYR A 76 16.73 7.22 -26.43
N TYR A 77 17.80 7.75 -27.00
CA TYR A 77 19.06 7.05 -27.20
C TYR A 77 19.99 7.31 -26.03
N LEU A 78 20.54 6.23 -25.44
CA LEU A 78 21.54 6.34 -24.40
C LEU A 78 22.91 6.53 -25.06
N PRO A 79 23.65 7.62 -24.75
CA PRO A 79 25.00 7.81 -25.24
C PRO A 79 25.91 6.63 -24.86
N LYS A 80 26.84 6.25 -25.75
CA LYS A 80 27.68 5.04 -25.59
C LYS A 80 28.69 5.12 -24.45
N ASP A 81 29.03 6.35 -24.04
CA ASP A 81 29.92 6.70 -22.95
C ASP A 81 29.27 6.57 -21.57
N VAL A 82 27.95 6.39 -21.51
CA VAL A 82 27.24 6.14 -20.26
C VAL A 82 27.32 4.66 -19.89
N THR A 83 28.15 4.35 -18.89
CA THR A 83 28.39 2.99 -18.40
C THR A 83 27.35 2.51 -17.37
N ILE A 84 26.58 3.45 -16.80
CA ILE A 84 25.58 3.16 -15.77
C ILE A 84 24.19 3.04 -16.42
N PRO A 85 23.38 2.03 -16.08
CA PRO A 85 22.01 1.95 -16.57
C PRO A 85 21.22 3.22 -16.22
N LEU A 86 20.65 3.88 -17.22
CA LEU A 86 19.98 5.17 -17.05
C LEU A 86 18.94 5.17 -15.92
N GLY A 87 18.07 4.15 -15.87
CA GLY A 87 17.04 4.03 -14.84
C GLY A 87 17.62 3.91 -13.43
N PHE A 88 18.77 3.23 -13.28
CA PHE A 88 19.49 3.10 -12.02
C PHE A 88 20.04 4.43 -11.53
N GLY A 89 20.77 5.14 -12.39
CA GLY A 89 21.30 6.47 -12.05
C GLY A 89 20.19 7.46 -11.73
N ILE A 90 19.14 7.52 -12.56
CA ILE A 90 17.98 8.40 -12.31
C ILE A 90 17.30 8.06 -10.99
N PHE A 91 17.08 6.78 -10.70
CA PHE A 91 16.41 6.39 -9.47
C PHE A 91 17.21 6.83 -8.23
N TRP A 92 18.48 6.46 -8.14
CA TRP A 92 19.28 6.71 -6.94
C TRP A 92 19.78 8.15 -6.81
N GLU A 93 20.09 8.83 -7.92
CA GLU A 93 20.70 10.17 -7.88
C GLU A 93 19.71 11.32 -8.08
N VAL A 94 18.51 11.04 -8.59
CA VAL A 94 17.51 12.09 -8.84
C VAL A 94 16.23 11.83 -8.05
N ILE A 95 15.64 10.64 -8.19
CA ILE A 95 14.34 10.34 -7.58
C ILE A 95 14.47 10.20 -6.06
N VAL A 96 15.41 9.38 -5.56
CA VAL A 96 15.57 9.14 -4.12
C VAL A 96 15.87 10.43 -3.34
N PRO A 97 16.80 11.31 -3.78
CA PRO A 97 17.01 12.61 -3.13
C PRO A 97 15.75 13.48 -3.10
N THR A 98 14.99 13.51 -4.20
CA THR A 98 13.72 14.24 -4.27
C THR A 98 12.70 13.69 -3.27
N VAL A 99 12.59 12.36 -3.17
CA VAL A 99 11.72 11.69 -2.19
C VAL A 99 12.14 12.05 -0.77
N ILE A 100 13.43 11.98 -0.44
CA ILE A 100 13.96 12.36 0.87
C ILE A 100 13.64 13.82 1.20
N ASP A 101 13.76 14.74 0.24
CA ASP A 101 13.47 16.14 0.45
C ASP A 101 11.97 16.44 0.64
N ILE A 102 11.10 15.66 0.01
CA ILE A 102 9.66 15.67 0.27
C ILE A 102 9.41 15.17 1.70
N THR A 103 10.04 14.08 2.12
CA THR A 103 9.76 13.42 3.40
C THR A 103 10.31 14.17 4.61
N LYS A 104 11.26 15.09 4.41
CA LYS A 104 11.64 16.10 5.41
C LYS A 104 10.52 17.09 5.72
N LYS A 105 9.57 17.28 4.81
CA LYS A 105 8.47 18.26 4.93
C LYS A 105 7.15 17.60 5.30
N ILE A 106 6.91 16.37 4.84
CA ILE A 106 5.68 15.61 5.09
C ILE A 106 5.98 14.16 5.52
N GLY A 107 5.16 13.62 6.42
CA GLY A 107 5.29 12.23 6.85
C GLY A 107 4.81 11.26 5.78
N CYS A 108 5.71 10.38 5.31
CA CYS A 108 5.38 9.26 4.43
C CYS A 108 6.21 8.05 4.87
N LYS A 109 5.59 6.87 4.91
CA LYS A 109 6.26 5.63 5.35
C LYS A 109 6.86 4.84 4.19
N TYR A 110 6.17 4.84 3.04
CA TYR A 110 6.55 4.02 1.90
C TYR A 110 6.71 4.84 0.62
N LEU A 111 7.66 4.43 -0.21
CA LEU A 111 7.66 4.66 -1.65
C LEU A 111 7.11 3.39 -2.31
N TYR A 112 6.18 3.50 -3.25
CA TYR A 112 5.60 2.33 -3.92
C TYR A 112 5.41 2.53 -5.42
N LEU A 113 5.32 1.43 -6.16
CA LEU A 113 5.05 1.42 -7.59
C LEU A 113 4.27 0.18 -8.02
N TYR A 114 3.72 0.23 -9.24
CA TYR A 114 3.13 -0.91 -9.92
C TYR A 114 3.99 -1.32 -11.11
N ALA A 115 4.53 -2.54 -11.07
CA ALA A 115 5.33 -3.11 -12.15
C ALA A 115 4.45 -3.80 -13.18
N ALA A 116 4.43 -3.28 -14.42
CA ALA A 116 3.72 -3.86 -15.56
C ALA A 116 4.48 -5.04 -16.17
N ASP A 117 4.83 -6.04 -15.36
CA ASP A 117 5.60 -7.21 -15.79
C ASP A 117 4.68 -8.29 -16.37
N LYS A 118 4.68 -8.41 -17.70
CA LYS A 118 3.90 -9.41 -18.44
C LYS A 118 4.75 -10.59 -18.93
N THR A 119 5.94 -10.81 -18.36
CA THR A 119 6.80 -11.93 -18.76
C THR A 119 6.04 -13.25 -18.58
N GLU A 120 5.77 -13.96 -19.68
CA GLU A 120 5.02 -15.22 -19.67
C GLU A 120 5.82 -16.29 -18.93
N GLN A 121 5.16 -17.05 -18.03
CA GLN A 121 5.74 -18.27 -17.46
C GLN A 121 5.78 -19.36 -18.54
N LYS A 122 6.77 -19.29 -19.43
CA LYS A 122 7.12 -20.44 -20.26
C LYS A 122 8.07 -21.32 -19.46
N ASP A 123 7.78 -22.62 -19.48
CA ASP A 123 8.44 -23.66 -18.69
C ASP A 123 9.96 -23.41 -18.57
N THR A 124 10.44 -23.43 -17.33
CA THR A 124 11.81 -23.13 -16.83
C THR A 124 12.12 -21.65 -16.51
N ILE A 125 11.94 -21.30 -15.22
CA ILE A 125 12.64 -20.23 -14.47
C ILE A 125 12.84 -18.90 -15.24
N GLU A 126 11.83 -18.38 -15.94
CA GLU A 126 11.83 -16.95 -16.29
C GLU A 126 11.30 -16.16 -15.09
N VAL A 127 12.22 -15.77 -14.22
CA VAL A 127 11.96 -14.84 -13.11
C VAL A 127 11.42 -13.55 -13.72
N LYS A 128 10.27 -13.05 -13.23
CA LYS A 128 9.64 -11.78 -13.65
C LYS A 128 10.69 -10.68 -13.74
N LYS A 129 11.14 -10.34 -14.96
CA LYS A 129 12.40 -9.60 -15.21
C LYS A 129 12.35 -8.19 -14.65
N LEU A 130 11.22 -7.50 -14.81
CA LEU A 130 11.03 -6.14 -14.33
C LEU A 130 10.90 -6.10 -12.80
N ILE A 131 10.15 -7.04 -12.22
CA ILE A 131 10.05 -7.14 -10.76
C ILE A 131 11.41 -7.44 -10.14
N SER A 132 12.16 -8.38 -10.72
CA SER A 132 13.50 -8.74 -10.25
C SER A 132 14.46 -7.56 -10.37
N HIS A 133 14.34 -6.77 -11.45
CA HIS A 133 15.09 -5.54 -11.60
C HIS A 133 14.81 -4.56 -10.47
N TYR A 134 13.54 -4.27 -10.16
CA TYR A 134 13.18 -3.38 -9.06
C TYR A 134 13.60 -3.89 -7.68
N LYS A 135 13.52 -5.21 -7.43
CA LYS A 135 13.99 -5.80 -6.17
C LYS A 135 15.51 -5.69 -6.02
N SER A 136 16.26 -6.06 -7.07
CA SER A 136 17.73 -6.17 -6.97
C SER A 136 18.42 -4.81 -7.06
N ASN A 137 17.95 -3.95 -7.96
CA ASN A 137 18.63 -2.70 -8.30
C ASN A 137 18.09 -1.50 -7.52
N PHE A 138 16.77 -1.48 -7.24
CA PHE A 138 16.11 -0.36 -6.58
C PHE A 138 15.67 -0.69 -5.15
N LYS A 139 16.01 -1.89 -4.66
CA LYS A 139 15.74 -2.39 -3.30
C LYS A 139 14.26 -2.32 -2.88
N PHE A 140 13.36 -2.48 -3.84
CA PHE A 140 11.94 -2.70 -3.53
C PHE A 140 11.68 -4.12 -3.01
N SER A 141 10.61 -4.28 -2.25
CA SER A 141 10.14 -5.56 -1.74
C SER A 141 8.67 -5.78 -2.05
N GLU A 142 8.23 -7.02 -1.83
CA GLU A 142 6.82 -7.36 -1.85
C GLU A 142 6.10 -6.73 -0.66
N CYS A 143 4.78 -6.62 -0.77
CA CYS A 143 3.94 -6.13 0.31
C CYS A 143 3.74 -7.23 1.35
N ASP A 144 3.89 -6.92 2.62
CA ASP A 144 3.51 -7.83 3.70
C ASP A 144 1.98 -8.05 3.74
N GLU A 145 1.53 -9.17 4.34
CA GLU A 145 0.11 -9.60 4.36
C GLU A 145 -0.87 -8.56 4.95
N GLY A 146 -0.38 -7.58 5.70
CA GLY A 146 -1.20 -6.52 6.32
C GLY A 146 -1.39 -5.26 5.46
N LEU A 147 -0.68 -5.11 4.34
CA LEU A 147 -0.70 -3.88 3.53
C LEU A 147 -1.42 -4.10 2.20
N LYS A 148 -2.41 -3.24 1.91
CA LYS A 148 -3.14 -3.25 0.65
C LYS A 148 -2.96 -1.92 -0.07
N PHE A 149 -2.67 -2.00 -1.37
CA PHE A 149 -2.60 -0.82 -2.21
C PHE A 149 -3.97 -0.36 -2.70
N ILE A 150 -4.13 0.95 -2.91
CA ILE A 150 -5.25 1.50 -3.67
C ILE A 150 -4.85 1.45 -5.14
N LYS A 151 -5.31 0.40 -5.83
CA LYS A 151 -4.90 0.11 -7.20
C LYS A 151 -5.92 0.64 -8.23
N PRO A 152 -5.54 1.58 -9.10
CA PRO A 152 -6.42 2.05 -10.15
C PRO A 152 -6.58 1.00 -11.26
N GLU A 153 -7.70 1.06 -11.99
CA GLU A 153 -8.03 0.07 -13.03
C GLU A 153 -6.98 -0.03 -14.15
N TYR A 154 -6.35 1.09 -14.53
CA TYR A 154 -5.35 1.08 -15.59
C TYR A 154 -4.08 0.27 -15.21
N ASP A 155 -3.83 0.08 -13.92
CA ASP A 155 -2.73 -0.74 -13.41
C ASP A 155 -3.13 -2.21 -13.25
N ASN A 156 -4.32 -2.63 -13.69
CA ASN A 156 -4.75 -4.03 -13.61
C ASN A 156 -3.66 -4.98 -14.14
N TYR A 157 -3.47 -6.09 -13.43
CA TYR A 157 -2.39 -7.07 -13.64
C TYR A 157 -0.95 -6.60 -13.36
N CYS A 158 -0.70 -5.31 -13.08
CA CYS A 158 0.60 -4.86 -12.56
C CYS A 158 0.85 -5.37 -11.12
N TYR A 159 2.10 -5.66 -10.80
CA TYR A 159 2.51 -6.16 -9.50
C TYR A 159 2.97 -5.01 -8.59
N GLY A 160 2.37 -4.88 -7.40
CA GLY A 160 2.70 -3.81 -6.46
C GLY A 160 3.96 -4.10 -5.67
N LEU A 161 4.84 -3.10 -5.55
CA LEU A 161 6.10 -3.18 -4.79
C LEU A 161 6.24 -1.96 -3.88
N VAL A 162 6.87 -2.15 -2.72
CA VAL A 162 7.10 -1.11 -1.70
C VAL A 162 8.55 -1.01 -1.29
N GLN A 163 8.93 0.15 -0.78
CA GLN A 163 10.20 0.36 -0.10
C GLN A 163 9.97 1.31 1.06
N LEU A 164 10.59 1.03 2.21
CA LEU A 164 10.53 1.90 3.37
C LEU A 164 11.32 3.18 3.08
N ILE A 165 10.71 4.33 3.36
CA ILE A 165 11.37 5.63 3.23
C ILE A 165 12.56 5.75 4.19
N SER A 166 12.47 5.14 5.38
CA SER A 166 13.56 5.12 6.37
C SER A 166 14.84 4.47 5.84
N GLU A 167 14.70 3.51 4.92
CA GLU A 167 15.83 2.76 4.39
C GLU A 167 16.44 3.37 3.11
N LEU A 168 15.79 4.39 2.52
CA LEU A 168 16.22 4.94 1.23
C LEU A 168 17.65 5.48 1.25
N GLN A 169 18.05 6.15 2.33
CA GLN A 169 19.40 6.70 2.46
C GLN A 169 20.44 5.58 2.58
N ASN A 170 20.20 4.59 3.46
CA ASN A 170 21.08 3.45 3.66
C ASN A 170 21.20 2.61 2.37
N ASN A 171 20.08 2.37 1.69
CA ASN A 171 20.05 1.62 0.43
C ASN A 171 20.80 2.35 -0.69
N ARG A 172 20.71 3.68 -0.75
CA ARG A 172 21.46 4.50 -1.72
C ARG A 172 22.96 4.39 -1.48
N GLU A 173 23.41 4.40 -0.24
CA GLU A 173 24.84 4.24 0.08
C GLU A 173 25.30 2.81 -0.25
N ALA A 174 24.57 1.80 0.20
CA ALA A 174 24.90 0.40 -0.01
C ALA A 174 24.96 -0.01 -1.50
N ILE A 175 24.00 0.44 -2.32
CA ILE A 175 23.94 0.05 -3.73
C ILE A 175 25.14 0.59 -4.53
N TRP A 176 25.67 1.75 -4.18
CA TRP A 176 26.85 2.30 -4.86
C TRP A 176 28.13 1.57 -4.48
N HIS A 177 28.23 1.12 -3.23
CA HIS A 177 29.31 0.22 -2.82
C HIS A 177 29.25 -1.12 -3.58
N GLU A 178 28.07 -1.75 -3.64
CA GLU A 178 27.86 -2.97 -4.43
C GLU A 178 28.17 -2.76 -5.92
N PHE A 179 27.84 -1.59 -6.48
CA PHE A 179 28.12 -1.27 -7.88
C PHE A 179 29.60 -0.98 -8.15
N SER A 180 30.34 -0.41 -7.20
CA SER A 180 31.77 -0.12 -7.35
C SER A 180 32.68 -1.33 -7.20
N ASP A 181 32.18 -2.41 -6.59
CA ASP A 181 32.92 -3.66 -6.37
C ASP A 181 32.86 -4.62 -7.59
N ILE A 182 32.22 -4.20 -8.69
CA ILE A 182 32.07 -4.92 -9.97
C ILE A 182 32.95 -4.28 -11.04
#